data_AF-A0A351BE87-F1
#
_entry.id   AF-A0A351BE87-F1
#
_cell.length_a   1.000
_cell.length_b   1.000
_cell.length_c   1.000
_cell.angle_alpha   90.00
_cell.angle_beta   90.00
_cell.angle_gamma   90.00
#
_symmetry.space_group_name_H-M   'P 1'
#
loop_
_entity.id
_entity.type
_entity.pdbx_description
1 polymer ?
#
loop_
_entity_poly.entity_id
_entity_poly.type
_entity_poly.pdbx_seq_one_letter_code
_entity_poly.pdbx_strand_id
1 'polypeptide(L)'
;MTTPLLEQYKPYKGPESYQVEDAAFFFGRREAADQIVAHVLSAHMSLLHAQSGAGKTSLLNALVIPQLEERGWTPVRILPQNDPVRATRIACLQYVVPPPEAEAFALRRALDGLFGAADDPTLDELLARYDDPGALPVHDAR
;
A
#
# COMPACT_ATOMS: atom_id res chain seq x y z
N MET A 1 25.05 -26.40 -21.82
CA MET A 1 25.07 -25.03 -22.34
C MET A 1 23.64 -24.56 -22.51
N THR A 2 23.14 -23.71 -21.60
CA THR A 2 21.94 -22.89 -21.86
C THR A 2 22.02 -21.66 -20.97
N THR A 3 22.58 -20.59 -21.54
CA THR A 3 22.57 -19.25 -20.95
C THR A 3 21.15 -18.71 -21.10
N PRO A 4 20.43 -18.33 -20.03
CA PRO A 4 19.15 -17.66 -20.19
C PRO A 4 19.38 -16.33 -20.91
N LEU A 5 18.62 -16.11 -21.98
CA LEU A 5 18.74 -14.97 -22.87
C LEU A 5 18.49 -13.67 -22.09
N LEU A 6 19.49 -12.79 -22.08
CA LEU A 6 19.45 -11.39 -21.62
C LEU A 6 18.48 -10.50 -22.44
N GLU A 7 17.50 -11.07 -23.14
CA GLU A 7 16.77 -10.40 -24.23
C GLU A 7 15.55 -9.57 -23.82
N GLN A 8 15.30 -9.31 -22.54
CA GLN A 8 14.25 -8.36 -22.13
C GLN A 8 14.72 -7.25 -21.20
N TYR A 9 16.04 -7.03 -21.08
CA TYR A 9 16.54 -5.94 -20.26
C TYR A 9 16.70 -4.65 -21.08
N LYS A 10 15.73 -3.73 -20.96
CA LYS A 10 15.89 -2.34 -21.40
C LYS A 10 16.52 -1.55 -20.26
N PRO A 11 17.82 -1.19 -20.31
CA PRO A 11 18.49 -0.49 -19.21
C PRO A 11 17.95 0.93 -18.96
N TYR A 12 17.17 1.48 -19.89
CA TYR A 12 16.54 2.80 -19.76
C TYR A 12 15.04 2.69 -20.03
N LYS A 13 14.22 3.08 -19.05
CA LYS A 13 12.74 2.97 -19.08
C LYS A 13 12.02 4.01 -19.97
N GLY A 14 12.76 4.83 -20.73
CA GLY A 14 12.17 5.86 -21.59
C GLY A 14 11.36 6.90 -20.78
N PRO A 15 10.16 7.32 -21.24
CA PRO A 15 9.33 8.33 -20.57
C PRO A 15 8.54 7.79 -19.36
N GLU A 16 8.58 6.48 -19.11
CA GLU A 16 7.88 5.88 -17.99
C GLU A 16 8.54 6.25 -16.65
N SER A 17 7.72 6.46 -15.62
CA SER A 17 8.24 6.70 -14.28
C SER A 17 8.80 5.41 -13.70
N TYR A 18 9.97 5.51 -13.07
CA TYR A 18 10.52 4.41 -12.26
C TYR A 18 9.55 4.13 -11.11
N GLN A 19 9.34 2.86 -10.81
CA GLN A 19 8.56 2.37 -9.67
C GLN A 19 9.51 1.90 -8.56
N VAL A 20 8.93 1.46 -7.44
CA VAL A 20 9.70 0.94 -6.29
C VAL A 20 10.61 -0.22 -6.73
N GLU A 21 10.12 -1.05 -7.64
CA GLU A 21 10.82 -2.24 -8.15
C GLU A 21 12.04 -1.89 -9.02
N ASP A 22 12.10 -0.66 -9.55
CA ASP A 22 13.19 -0.20 -10.41
C ASP A 22 14.32 0.51 -9.62
N ALA A 23 14.27 0.52 -8.29
CA ALA A 23 15.23 1.24 -7.43
C ALA A 23 16.70 0.93 -7.77
N ALA A 24 16.99 -0.34 -8.11
CA ALA A 24 18.34 -0.79 -8.48
C ALA A 24 18.90 -0.13 -9.77
N PHE A 25 18.05 0.49 -10.59
CA PHE A 25 18.43 1.13 -11.86
C PHE A 25 18.40 2.65 -11.81
N PHE A 26 18.08 3.23 -10.64
CA PHE A 26 17.95 4.67 -10.46
C PHE A 26 19.21 5.26 -9.78
N PHE A 27 20.12 5.81 -10.58
CA PHE A 27 21.44 6.27 -10.12
C PHE A 27 21.54 7.81 -9.94
N GLY A 28 22.49 8.25 -9.10
CA GLY A 28 22.95 9.65 -9.04
C GLY A 28 22.03 10.64 -8.31
N ARG A 29 20.93 10.18 -7.70
CA ARG A 29 19.94 11.03 -7.01
C ARG A 29 19.77 10.71 -5.53
N ARG A 30 20.69 9.94 -4.94
CA ARG A 30 20.61 9.51 -3.54
C ARG A 30 20.64 10.68 -2.56
N GLU A 31 21.58 11.62 -2.70
CA GLU A 31 21.64 12.80 -1.84
C GLU A 31 20.35 13.65 -1.88
N ALA A 32 19.76 13.80 -3.07
CA ALA A 32 18.49 14.50 -3.22
C ALA A 32 17.33 13.77 -2.53
N ALA A 33 17.29 12.43 -2.63
CA ALA A 33 16.31 11.63 -1.91
C ALA A 33 16.48 11.76 -0.38
N ASP A 34 17.72 11.69 0.11
CA ASP A 34 18.03 11.78 1.54
C ASP A 34 17.59 13.15 2.10
N GLN A 35 17.81 14.24 1.36
CA GLN A 35 17.32 15.58 1.71
C GLN A 35 15.80 15.65 1.74
N ILE A 36 15.11 15.07 0.75
CA ILE A 36 13.64 15.03 0.72
C ILE A 36 13.11 14.25 1.92
N VAL A 37 13.68 13.08 2.23
CA VAL A 37 13.26 12.27 3.38
C VAL A 37 13.48 13.03 4.68
N ALA A 38 14.64 13.68 4.86
CA ALA A 38 14.89 14.51 6.05
C ALA A 38 13.87 15.65 6.19
N HIS A 39 13.50 16.31 5.08
CA HIS A 39 12.47 17.36 5.09
C HIS A 39 11.07 16.82 5.41
N VAL A 40 10.67 15.71 4.79
CA VAL A 40 9.36 15.07 5.07
C VAL A 40 9.25 14.64 6.53
N LEU A 41 10.34 14.16 7.14
CA LEU A 41 10.33 13.74 8.55
C LEU A 41 10.40 14.90 9.55
N SER A 42 10.85 16.09 9.12
CA SER A 42 10.99 17.26 9.99
C SER A 42 9.85 18.28 9.85
N ALA A 43 9.00 18.15 8.81
CA ALA A 43 7.91 19.08 8.53
C ALA A 43 6.61 18.35 8.23
N HIS A 44 5.49 18.90 8.71
CA HIS A 44 4.15 18.35 8.43
C HIS A 44 3.74 18.46 6.95
N MET A 45 4.37 19.35 6.19
CA MET A 45 4.07 19.58 4.78
C MET A 45 5.34 19.98 4.03
N SER A 46 5.59 19.29 2.92
CA SER A 46 6.73 19.54 2.03
C SER A 46 6.24 19.69 0.59
N LEU A 47 6.79 20.66 -0.15
CA LEU A 47 6.48 20.90 -1.56
C LEU A 47 7.70 20.59 -2.43
N LEU A 48 7.59 19.55 -3.27
CA LEU A 48 8.61 19.22 -4.26
C LEU A 48 8.24 19.82 -5.63
N HIS A 49 9.02 20.80 -6.10
CA HIS A 49 8.84 21.42 -7.41
C HIS A 49 10.04 21.16 -8.33
N ALA A 50 9.79 20.90 -9.61
CA ALA A 50 10.79 20.79 -10.67
C ALA A 50 10.09 20.85 -12.03
N GLN A 51 10.84 21.07 -13.11
CA GLN A 51 10.31 21.00 -14.48
C GLN A 51 9.61 19.66 -14.77
N SER A 52 8.64 19.67 -15.69
CA SER A 52 8.01 18.43 -16.16
C SER A 52 9.07 17.52 -16.78
N GLY A 53 8.98 16.22 -16.57
CA GLY A 53 9.98 15.26 -17.04
C GLY A 53 11.29 15.22 -16.26
N ALA A 54 11.50 16.08 -15.25
CA ALA A 54 12.71 16.05 -14.40
C ALA A 54 12.84 14.80 -13.49
N GLY A 55 11.90 13.84 -13.59
CA GLY A 55 11.95 12.58 -12.85
C GLY A 55 11.45 12.65 -11.40
N LYS A 56 10.61 13.62 -11.03
CA LYS A 56 10.07 13.75 -9.67
C LYS A 56 9.35 12.49 -9.19
N THR A 57 8.42 11.97 -10.00
CA THR A 57 7.67 10.76 -9.69
C THR A 57 8.61 9.56 -9.56
N SER A 58 9.57 9.43 -10.49
CA SER A 58 10.61 8.40 -10.42
C SER A 58 11.45 8.49 -9.15
N LEU A 59 11.88 9.69 -8.75
CA LEU A 59 12.65 9.91 -7.52
C LEU A 59 11.85 9.53 -6.26
N LEU A 60 10.57 9.92 -6.22
CA LEU A 60 9.69 9.58 -5.11
C LEU A 60 9.51 8.06 -5.01
N ASN A 61 9.20 7.40 -6.12
CA ASN A 61 8.94 5.97 -6.16
C ASN A 61 10.19 5.11 -5.93
N ALA A 62 11.31 5.44 -6.59
CA ALA A 62 12.49 4.59 -6.60
C ALA A 62 13.38 4.76 -5.36
N LEU A 63 13.33 5.91 -4.69
CA LEU A 63 14.21 6.20 -3.55
C LEU A 63 13.46 6.68 -2.30
N VAL A 64 12.59 7.69 -2.41
CA VAL A 64 12.00 8.32 -1.21
C VAL A 64 11.01 7.40 -0.49
N ILE A 65 10.08 6.78 -1.22
CA ILE A 65 9.09 5.85 -0.67
C ILE A 65 9.80 4.65 0.00
N PRO A 66 10.73 3.93 -0.67
CA PRO A 66 11.47 2.83 -0.05
C PRO A 66 12.22 3.25 1.21
N GLN A 67 12.88 4.41 1.20
CA GLN A 67 13.60 4.89 2.39
C GLN A 67 12.67 5.23 3.57
N LEU A 68 11.44 5.65 3.31
CA LEU A 68 10.44 5.88 4.36
C LEU A 68 9.94 4.54 4.93
N GLU A 69 9.70 3.54 4.07
CA GLU A 69 9.32 2.18 4.47
C GLU A 69 10.41 1.50 5.31
N GLU A 70 11.68 1.62 4.92
CA GLU A 70 12.84 1.12 5.69
C GLU A 70 12.91 1.74 7.11
N ARG A 71 12.36 2.94 7.30
CA ARG A 71 12.28 3.63 8.58
C ARG A 71 10.99 3.32 9.37
N GLY A 72 10.18 2.38 8.88
CA GLY A 72 8.94 1.96 9.54
C GLY A 72 7.72 2.85 9.27
N TRP A 73 7.80 3.75 8.28
CA TRP A 73 6.64 4.53 7.85
C TRP A 73 5.81 3.77 6.81
N THR A 74 4.54 4.13 6.67
CA THR A 74 3.66 3.60 5.62
C THR A 74 3.28 4.73 4.67
N PRO A 75 4.03 4.95 3.58
CA PRO A 75 3.72 6.00 2.61
C PRO A 75 2.45 5.66 1.83
N VAL A 76 1.49 6.58 1.80
CA VAL A 76 0.27 6.43 0.98
C VAL A 76 0.35 7.38 -0.21
N ARG A 77 0.49 6.83 -1.41
CA ARG A 77 0.54 7.63 -2.64
C ARG A 77 -0.86 7.97 -3.13
N ILE A 78 -1.14 9.26 -3.27
CA ILE A 78 -2.45 9.76 -3.71
C ILE A 78 -2.28 10.56 -5.01
N LEU A 79 -3.04 10.19 -6.04
CA LEU A 79 -3.21 10.97 -7.25
C LEU A 79 -4.59 11.65 -7.14
N PRO A 80 -4.66 12.97 -6.90
CA PRO A 80 -5.93 13.63 -6.56
C PRO A 80 -6.98 13.60 -7.69
N GLN A 81 -6.56 13.41 -8.95
CA GLN A 81 -7.44 13.41 -10.12
C GLN A 81 -8.48 14.54 -10.05
N ASN A 82 -9.78 14.22 -10.12
CA ASN A 82 -10.87 15.20 -10.08
C ASN A 82 -11.47 15.41 -8.67
N ASP A 83 -11.12 14.59 -7.69
CA ASP A 83 -11.66 14.65 -6.32
C ASP A 83 -10.59 14.22 -5.31
N PRO A 84 -9.82 15.17 -4.75
CA PRO A 84 -8.71 14.87 -3.85
C PRO A 84 -9.17 14.22 -2.54
N VAL A 85 -10.38 14.56 -2.05
CA VAL A 85 -10.90 14.01 -0.79
C VAL A 85 -11.26 12.55 -0.98
N ARG A 86 -11.95 12.22 -2.07
CA ARG A 86 -12.29 10.84 -2.42
C ARG A 86 -11.04 10.01 -2.70
N ALA A 87 -10.09 10.55 -3.48
CA ALA A 87 -8.84 9.87 -3.80
C ALA A 87 -8.03 9.54 -2.53
N THR A 88 -7.94 10.50 -1.60
CA THR A 88 -7.28 10.30 -0.30
C THR A 88 -7.98 9.22 0.51
N ARG A 89 -9.31 9.28 0.64
CA ARG A 89 -10.08 8.29 1.40
C ARG A 89 -9.88 6.87 0.85
N ILE A 90 -10.02 6.69 -0.46
CA ILE A 90 -9.86 5.37 -1.10
C ILE A 90 -8.44 4.85 -0.91
N ALA A 91 -7.43 5.68 -1.18
CA ALA A 91 -6.04 5.27 -1.03
C ALA A 91 -5.75 4.89 0.43
N CYS A 92 -6.10 5.71 1.42
CA CYS A 92 -5.87 5.37 2.83
C CYS A 92 -6.56 4.07 3.24
N LEU A 93 -7.81 3.84 2.80
CA LEU A 93 -8.51 2.59 3.09
C LEU A 93 -7.72 1.39 2.55
N GLN A 94 -7.26 1.42 1.30
CA GLN A 94 -6.50 0.31 0.70
C GLN A 94 -5.23 -0.09 1.48
N TYR A 95 -4.65 0.82 2.27
CA TYR A 95 -3.48 0.51 3.11
C TYR A 95 -3.85 0.11 4.55
N VAL A 96 -5.04 0.50 5.04
CA VAL A 96 -5.47 0.25 6.44
C VAL A 96 -6.33 -1.01 6.55
N VAL A 97 -7.21 -1.27 5.59
CA VAL A 97 -8.03 -2.48 5.60
C VAL A 97 -7.24 -3.69 5.09
N PRO A 98 -7.48 -4.89 5.66
CA PRO A 98 -6.92 -6.13 5.14
C PRO A 98 -7.34 -6.34 3.67
N PRO A 99 -6.57 -7.12 2.89
CA PRO A 99 -6.94 -7.42 1.52
C PRO A 99 -8.34 -8.10 1.49
N PRO A 100 -9.15 -7.84 0.45
CA PRO A 100 -10.53 -8.35 0.39
C PRO A 100 -10.63 -9.86 0.57
N GLU A 101 -9.61 -10.62 0.17
CA GLU A 101 -9.55 -12.07 0.34
C GLU A 101 -9.41 -12.45 1.82
N ALA A 102 -8.62 -11.72 2.60
CA ALA A 102 -8.46 -11.94 4.03
C ALA A 102 -9.72 -11.54 4.79
N GLU A 103 -10.36 -10.44 4.39
CA GLU A 103 -11.63 -10.00 4.95
C GLU A 103 -12.75 -11.01 4.64
N ALA A 104 -12.87 -11.47 3.39
CA ALA A 104 -13.82 -12.49 3.00
C ALA A 104 -13.61 -13.81 3.75
N PHE A 105 -12.35 -14.21 3.96
CA PHE A 105 -12.03 -15.39 4.75
C PHE A 105 -12.43 -15.23 6.22
N ALA A 106 -12.12 -14.09 6.83
CA ALA A 106 -12.53 -13.78 8.20
C ALA A 106 -14.06 -13.78 8.35
N LEU A 107 -14.77 -13.14 7.43
CA LEU A 107 -16.23 -13.12 7.38
C LEU A 107 -16.82 -14.52 7.21
N ARG A 108 -16.24 -15.34 6.31
CA ARG A 108 -16.69 -16.73 6.12
C ARG A 108 -16.53 -17.55 7.39
N ARG A 109 -15.38 -17.43 8.06
CA ARG A 109 -15.15 -18.11 9.34
C ARG A 109 -16.09 -17.63 10.44
N ALA A 110 -16.39 -16.33 10.49
CA ALA A 110 -17.34 -15.77 11.44
C ALA A 110 -18.75 -16.30 11.17
N LEU A 111 -19.18 -16.35 9.91
CA LEU A 111 -20.46 -16.94 9.51
C LEU A 111 -20.57 -18.41 9.91
N ASP A 112 -19.57 -19.22 9.56
CA ASP A 112 -19.55 -20.66 9.89
C ASP A 112 -19.52 -20.92 11.43
N GLY A 113 -18.99 -19.97 12.22
CA GLY A 113 -18.88 -20.08 13.68
C GLY A 113 -20.07 -19.50 14.46
N LEU A 114 -20.70 -18.44 13.96
CA LEU A 114 -21.79 -17.73 14.63
C LEU A 114 -23.19 -18.14 14.12
N PHE A 115 -23.27 -18.77 12.96
CA PHE A 115 -24.51 -19.11 12.27
C PHE A 115 -24.49 -20.55 11.72
N GLY A 116 -25.66 -21.13 11.51
CA GLY A 116 -25.79 -22.44 10.86
C GLY A 116 -25.60 -22.35 9.35
N ALA A 117 -25.26 -23.47 8.71
CA ALA A 117 -25.01 -23.53 7.26
C ALA A 117 -26.21 -23.13 6.36
N ALA A 118 -27.42 -23.03 6.93
CA ALA A 118 -28.64 -22.63 6.22
C ALA A 118 -29.10 -21.20 6.56
N ASP A 119 -28.41 -20.51 7.47
CA ASP A 119 -28.72 -19.14 7.85
C ASP A 119 -28.13 -18.16 6.82
N ASP A 120 -28.89 -17.14 6.46
CA ASP A 120 -28.44 -16.01 5.61
C ASP A 120 -28.62 -14.71 6.41
N PRO A 121 -27.76 -14.45 7.41
CA PRO A 121 -27.95 -13.33 8.31
C PRO A 121 -27.68 -12.00 7.60
N THR A 122 -28.43 -10.98 7.99
CA THR A 122 -28.12 -9.61 7.61
C THR A 122 -26.82 -9.15 8.25
N LEU A 123 -26.21 -8.08 7.70
CA LEU A 123 -25.01 -7.48 8.29
C LEU A 123 -25.24 -7.04 9.75
N ASP A 124 -26.43 -6.55 10.07
CA ASP A 124 -26.81 -6.11 11.43
C ASP A 124 -26.82 -7.29 12.41
N GLU A 125 -27.43 -8.41 12.03
CA GLU A 125 -27.46 -9.63 12.85
C GLU A 125 -26.07 -10.23 13.04
N LEU A 126 -25.22 -10.16 12.00
CA LEU A 126 -23.83 -10.60 12.07
C LEU A 126 -23.03 -9.75 13.07
N LEU A 127 -23.14 -8.42 12.98
CA LEU A 127 -22.45 -7.49 13.88
C LEU A 127 -22.93 -7.66 15.32
N ALA A 128 -24.25 -7.80 15.53
CA ALA A 128 -24.83 -8.01 16.86
C ALA A 128 -24.32 -9.29 17.53
N ARG A 129 -24.11 -10.38 16.78
CA ARG A 129 -23.52 -11.61 17.32
C ARG A 129 -22.01 -11.56 17.45
N TYR A 130 -21.32 -10.83 16.59
CA TYR A 130 -19.87 -10.65 16.68
C TYR A 130 -19.47 -9.85 17.93
N ASP A 131 -20.24 -8.81 18.26
CA ASP A 131 -20.02 -7.97 19.43
C ASP A 131 -20.46 -8.63 20.75
N ASP A 132 -21.12 -9.80 20.71
CA ASP A 132 -21.45 -10.58 21.90
C ASP A 132 -20.20 -11.36 22.37
N PRO A 133 -19.59 -10.97 23.51
CA PRO A 133 -18.36 -11.59 24.01
C PRO A 133 -18.52 -13.06 24.40
N GLY A 134 -19.75 -13.58 24.49
CA GLY A 134 -20.05 -15.00 24.73
C GLY A 134 -20.30 -15.83 23.47
N ALA A 135 -20.47 -15.21 22.30
CA ALA A 135 -20.88 -15.88 21.08
C ALA A 135 -19.71 -16.44 20.26
N LEU A 136 -18.53 -15.83 20.37
CA LEU A 136 -17.32 -16.33 19.70
C LEU A 136 -16.62 -17.35 20.60
N PRO A 137 -16.42 -18.60 20.16
CA PRO A 137 -15.48 -19.50 20.82
C PRO A 137 -14.08 -18.91 20.62
N VAL A 138 -13.59 -18.14 21.60
CA VAL A 138 -12.19 -17.71 21.64
C VAL A 138 -11.37 -18.97 21.86
N HIS A 139 -10.98 -19.62 20.78
CA HIS A 139 -9.96 -20.65 20.83
C HIS A 139 -8.63 -19.94 21.07
N ASP A 140 -8.30 -19.80 22.35
CA ASP A 140 -6.97 -19.43 22.81
C ASP A 140 -6.00 -20.49 22.30
N ALA A 141 -5.26 -20.16 21.24
CA ALA A 141 -4.29 -21.05 20.63
C ALA A 141 -3.10 -21.21 21.58
N ARG A 142 -3.15 -22.26 22.41
CA ARG A 142 -1.96 -22.78 23.11
C ARG A 142 -1.03 -23.51 22.15
#